data_AF-A0A932S8U2-F1
#
_entry.id   AF-A0A932S8U2-F1
#
_cell.length_a   1.000
_cell.length_b   1.000
_cell.length_c   1.000
_cell.angle_alpha   90.00
_cell.angle_beta   90.00
_cell.angle_gamma   90.00
#
_symmetry.space_group_name_H-M   'P 1'
#
loop_
_entity.id
_entity.type
_entity.pdbx_description
1 polymer ?
#
loop_
_entity_poly.entity_id
_entity_poly.type
_entity_poly.pdbx_seq_one_letter_code
_entity_poly.pdbx_strand_id
1 'polypeptide(L)' 'MAEKTAREKLSAVCPCGSGKKYGECCGRNAPCSCGSGKKAGECCYKGK' A
#
# COMPACT_ATOMS: atom_id res chain seq x y z
N MET A 1 4.63 14.81 -9.32
CA MET A 1 4.97 14.70 -7.88
C MET A 1 3.79 14.24 -6.99
N ALA A 2 2.69 13.67 -7.53
CA ALA A 2 1.51 13.27 -6.74
C ALA A 2 1.35 11.76 -6.48
N GLU A 3 2.10 10.90 -7.18
CA GLU A 3 2.00 9.43 -7.03
C GLU A 3 2.92 8.84 -5.94
N LYS A 4 3.94 9.60 -5.49
CA LYS A 4 4.95 9.11 -4.54
C LYS A 4 4.38 8.81 -3.14
N THR A 5 3.34 9.52 -2.71
CA THR A 5 2.85 9.45 -1.32
C THR A 5 2.17 8.12 -0.99
N ALA A 6 1.49 7.48 -1.94
CA ALA A 6 0.83 6.20 -1.69
C ALA A 6 1.86 5.07 -1.52
N ARG A 7 2.86 4.98 -2.41
CA ARG A 7 3.89 3.93 -2.34
C ARG A 7 4.76 4.07 -1.09
N GLU A 8 5.07 5.30 -0.67
CA GLU A 8 5.86 5.53 0.55
C GLU A 8 5.08 5.14 1.81
N LYS A 9 3.79 5.51 1.92
CA LYS A 9 2.90 5.07 3.01
C LYS A 9 2.76 3.56 3.08
N LEU A 10 2.71 2.88 1.94
CA LEU A 10 2.64 1.42 1.93
C LEU A 10 3.99 0.76 2.23
N SER A 11 5.10 1.42 1.98
CA SER A 11 6.44 0.93 2.33
C SER A 11 6.78 1.09 3.81
N ALA A 12 6.01 1.89 4.55
CA ALA A 12 6.15 2.06 5.99
C ALA A 12 5.84 0.77 6.75
N VAL A 13 6.37 0.61 7.96
CA VAL A 13 6.08 -0.54 8.82
C VAL A 13 4.59 -0.58 9.17
N CYS A 14 3.98 -1.76 9.14
CA CYS A 14 2.59 -1.94 9.53
C CYS A 14 2.41 -1.60 11.03
N PRO A 15 1.48 -0.68 11.38
CA PRO A 15 1.20 -0.35 12.79
C PRO A 15 0.52 -1.50 13.55
N CYS A 16 0.13 -2.57 12.85
CA CYS A 16 -0.42 -3.79 13.41
C CYS A 16 0.58 -4.63 14.23
N GLY A 17 1.85 -4.20 14.34
CA GLY A 17 2.89 -4.92 15.09
C GLY A 17 3.46 -6.16 14.39
N SER A 18 3.04 -6.43 13.15
CA SER A 18 3.46 -7.63 12.41
C SER A 18 4.91 -7.55 11.88
N GLY A 19 5.59 -6.40 12.00
CA GLY A 19 6.96 -6.18 11.51
C GLY A 19 7.11 -6.12 9.99
N LYS A 20 6.04 -6.41 9.24
CA LYS A 20 5.98 -6.34 7.78
C LYS A 20 5.66 -4.92 7.31
N LYS A 21 5.97 -4.61 6.05
CA LYS A 21 5.54 -3.35 5.41
C LYS A 21 4.02 -3.27 5.35
N TYR A 22 3.46 -2.08 5.48
CA TYR A 22 2.02 -1.82 5.52
C TYR A 22 1.35 -2.45 4.30
N GLY A 23 1.84 -2.21 3.09
CA GLY A 23 1.27 -2.77 1.87
C GLY A 23 1.46 -4.28 1.68
N GLU A 24 2.33 -4.93 2.44
CA GLU A 24 2.50 -6.39 2.45
C GLU A 24 1.69 -7.06 3.57
N CYS A 25 1.13 -6.26 4.47
CA CYS A 25 0.32 -6.68 5.61
C CYS A 25 -1.11 -6.09 5.47
N CYS A 26 -1.53 -5.19 6.37
CA CYS A 26 -2.87 -4.60 6.36
C CYS A 26 -3.19 -3.79 5.09
N GLY A 27 -2.20 -3.12 4.52
CA GLY A 27 -2.29 -2.32 3.30
C GLY A 27 -2.48 -3.16 2.03
N ARG A 28 -2.15 -4.47 2.02
CA ARG A 28 -2.32 -5.33 0.85
C ARG A 28 -3.79 -5.42 0.43
N ASN A 29 -4.67 -5.55 1.42
CA ASN A 29 -6.11 -5.66 1.22
C ASN A 29 -6.82 -4.31 1.29
N ALA A 30 -6.10 -3.24 1.67
CA ALA A 30 -6.66 -1.90 1.76
C ALA A 30 -6.98 -1.36 0.36
N PRO A 31 -8.02 -0.51 0.22
CA PRO A 31 -8.33 0.15 -1.03
C PRO A 31 -7.17 1.03 -1.48
N CYS A 32 -6.80 0.95 -2.77
CA CYS A 32 -5.74 1.78 -3.32
C CYS A 32 -6.23 3.22 -3.47
N SER A 33 -5.54 4.17 -2.84
CA SER A 33 -5.89 5.60 -2.88
C SER A 33 -5.63 6.28 -4.23
N CYS A 34 -5.18 5.55 -5.25
CA CYS A 34 -4.99 6.06 -6.60
C CYS A 34 -6.30 6.21 -7.41
N GLY A 35 -7.45 5.89 -6.82
CA GLY A 35 -8.76 6.02 -7.49
C GLY A 35 -9.12 4.86 -8.42
N SER A 36 -8.23 3.89 -8.62
CA SER A 36 -8.47 2.73 -9.51
C SER A 36 -9.49 1.71 -9.00
N GLY A 37 -10.04 1.89 -7.79
CA GLY A 37 -11.04 0.98 -7.20
C GLY A 37 -10.51 -0.43 -6.86
N LYS A 38 -9.20 -0.67 -7.02
CA LYS A 38 -8.55 -1.95 -6.75
C LYS A 38 -7.85 -1.91 -5.39
N LYS A 39 -7.62 -3.09 -4.80
CA LYS A 39 -6.81 -3.24 -3.59
C LYS A 39 -5.39 -2.77 -3.86
N ALA A 40 -4.78 -2.09 -2.91
CA ALA A 40 -3.44 -1.54 -3.09
C ALA A 40 -2.43 -2.65 -3.39
N GLY A 41 -2.53 -3.79 -2.70
CA GLY A 41 -1.77 -5.02 -2.96
C GLY A 41 -1.79 -5.55 -4.40
N GLU A 42 -2.83 -5.22 -5.17
CA GLU A 42 -3.03 -5.63 -6.57
C GLU A 42 -2.97 -4.46 -7.56
N CYS A 43 -2.76 -3.24 -7.08
CA CYS A 43 -2.70 -2.02 -7.90
C CYS A 43 -1.31 -1.40 -7.81
N CYS A 44 -1.15 -0.29 -7.08
CA CYS A 44 0.14 0.38 -6.91
C CYS A 44 1.21 -0.45 -6.18
N TYR A 45 0.84 -1.58 -5.54
CA TYR A 45 1.77 -2.47 -4.86
C TYR A 45 2.21 -3.68 -5.70
N LYS A 46 1.47 -4.03 -6.76
CA LYS A 46 1.81 -5.13 -7.68
C LYS A 46 2.64 -4.66 -8.88
N GLY A 47 2.60 -3.37 -9.20
CA GLY A 47 3.48 -2.74 -10.18
C GLY A 47 4.77 -2.25 -9.53
N LYS A 48 5.83 -3.08 -9.57
CA LYS A 48 7.20 -2.55 -9.47
C LYS A 48 7.52 -1.76 -10.73
#